data_AF-A0A5C8DKX2-F1
#
_entry.id   AF-A0A5C8DKX2-F1
#
_cell.length_a   1.000
_cell.length_b   1.000
_cell.length_c   1.000
_cell.angle_alpha   90.00
_cell.angle_beta   90.00
_cell.angle_gamma   90.00
#
_symmetry.space_group_name_H-M   'P 1'
#
loop_
_entity.id
_entity.type
_entity.pdbx_description
1 polymer ?
#
loop_
_entity_poly.entity_id
_entity_poly.type
_entity_poly.pdbx_seq_one_letter_code
_entity_poly.pdbx_strand_id
1 'polypeptide(L)'
;MKLSFGITTLLFSLFAILFTACNFSHTKFEGQIHIASQMFENIDQAANPIHPLQGDDGEYFSGSRTLYLYDSFLLDILVNKNFKDGKYMGSDTSTYIFYDLGRQRFIEFDKLSVNARIVKQGFMEKDGSFSKAANVDPMNGISDSILRFTDTVINDRKITLARFSMQDTAFQDYVSRARFFIDPEIINFPLQISYILSKRVNHLFVYKMQLPMPDGKAVMVTEFRYKPAKLDDTMISIFKGWEKRFADF
;
A
#
# COMPACT_ATOMS: atom_id res chain seq x y z
N MET A 1 -57.43 37.67 -3.27
CA MET A 1 -57.06 37.26 -1.88
C MET A 1 -56.84 35.76 -1.91
N LYS A 2 -55.71 35.13 -1.58
CA LYS A 2 -54.40 35.48 -1.01
C LYS A 2 -53.40 34.52 -1.70
N LEU A 3 -52.35 35.02 -2.36
CA LEU A 3 -50.96 35.18 -1.89
C LEU A 3 -50.20 33.86 -1.56
N SER A 4 -49.37 33.46 -2.54
CA SER A 4 -47.96 33.03 -2.46
C SER A 4 -47.29 32.76 -1.11
N PHE A 5 -46.75 31.53 -0.97
CA PHE A 5 -45.50 31.16 -0.27
C PHE A 5 -45.01 29.87 -1.00
N GLY A 6 -44.06 29.90 -1.94
CA GLY A 6 -42.66 30.32 -1.79
C GLY A 6 -41.83 29.09 -1.39
N ILE A 7 -41.52 28.13 -2.28
CA ILE A 7 -40.31 28.05 -3.16
C ILE A 7 -38.95 28.12 -2.42
N THR A 8 -38.90 28.33 -1.10
CA THR A 8 -37.61 28.53 -0.39
C THR A 8 -36.99 27.27 0.25
N THR A 9 -37.67 26.11 0.28
CA THR A 9 -37.11 24.94 0.98
C THR A 9 -36.50 23.87 0.07
N LEU A 10 -36.71 23.93 -1.25
CA LEU A 10 -36.16 22.93 -2.18
C LEU A 10 -34.82 23.34 -2.82
N LEU A 11 -34.44 24.63 -2.78
CA LEU A 11 -33.15 25.09 -3.31
C LEU A 11 -31.97 24.88 -2.34
N PHE A 12 -32.21 24.73 -1.03
CA PHE A 12 -31.15 24.49 -0.07
C PHE A 12 -30.71 23.02 0.00
N SER A 13 -31.60 22.08 -0.34
CA SER A 13 -31.28 20.64 -0.35
C SER A 13 -30.56 20.20 -1.63
N LEU A 14 -30.68 20.97 -2.72
CA LEU A 14 -29.96 20.68 -3.97
C LEU A 14 -28.54 21.28 -4.00
N PHE A 15 -28.26 22.30 -3.18
CA PHE A 15 -26.91 22.85 -3.03
C PHE A 15 -26.02 22.07 -2.05
N ALA A 16 -26.61 21.30 -1.14
CA ALA A 16 -25.85 20.45 -0.21
C ALA A 16 -25.39 19.11 -0.83
N ILE A 17 -25.99 18.67 -1.93
CA ILE A 17 -25.59 17.43 -2.64
C ILE A 17 -24.53 17.71 -3.73
N LEU A 18 -24.29 18.98 -4.06
CA LEU A 18 -23.31 19.40 -5.07
C LEU A 18 -21.92 19.77 -4.52
N PHE A 19 -21.69 19.67 -3.20
CA PHE A 19 -20.38 19.97 -2.57
C PHE A 19 -19.67 18.77 -1.91
N THR A 20 -20.15 17.56 -2.14
CA THR A 20 -19.36 16.32 -1.93
C THR A 20 -18.83 15.73 -3.24
N ALA A 21 -18.79 16.52 -4.30
CA ALA A 21 -17.69 16.38 -5.26
C ALA A 21 -16.45 16.88 -4.54
N CYS A 22 -15.85 15.96 -3.79
CA CYS A 22 -14.57 16.10 -3.13
C CYS A 22 -13.65 16.92 -4.04
N ASN A 23 -13.31 18.14 -3.62
CA ASN A 23 -12.11 18.79 -4.12
C ASN A 23 -10.95 17.94 -3.59
N PHE A 24 -10.74 16.78 -4.20
CA PHE A 24 -9.47 16.08 -4.16
C PHE A 24 -8.49 17.05 -4.79
N SER A 25 -7.86 17.88 -3.95
CA SER A 25 -6.56 18.43 -4.30
C SER A 25 -5.75 17.23 -4.76
N HIS A 26 -5.43 17.17 -6.06
CA HIS A 26 -4.48 16.22 -6.59
C HIS A 26 -3.12 16.60 -6.00
N THR A 27 -2.88 16.19 -4.74
CA THR A 27 -1.55 16.24 -4.16
C THR A 27 -0.71 15.36 -5.06
N LYS A 28 0.20 15.98 -5.81
CA LYS A 28 1.15 15.26 -6.65
C LYS A 28 2.10 14.52 -5.73
N PHE A 29 2.02 13.19 -5.76
CA PHE A 29 2.96 12.36 -5.02
C PHE A 29 4.17 12.06 -5.90
N GLU A 30 5.35 12.30 -5.36
CA GLU A 30 6.57 12.10 -6.12
C GLU A 30 7.69 11.67 -5.17
N GLY A 31 8.39 10.61 -5.52
CA GLY A 31 9.57 10.18 -4.80
C GLY A 31 9.75 8.68 -4.75
N GLN A 32 10.33 8.22 -3.66
CA GLN A 32 10.71 6.82 -3.49
C GLN A 32 9.94 6.21 -2.32
N ILE A 33 9.61 4.93 -2.46
CA ILE A 33 9.03 4.14 -1.39
C ILE A 33 9.95 2.95 -1.19
N HIS A 34 10.53 2.85 0.01
CA HIS A 34 11.25 1.66 0.41
C HIS A 34 10.31 0.76 1.19
N ILE A 35 10.10 -0.45 0.68
CA ILE A 35 9.40 -1.51 1.39
C ILE A 35 10.46 -2.37 2.04
N ALA A 36 10.32 -2.62 3.34
CA ALA A 36 11.15 -3.57 4.07
C ALA A 36 10.24 -4.52 4.85
N SER A 37 10.39 -5.82 4.63
CA SER A 37 9.73 -6.85 5.43
C SER A 37 10.76 -7.57 6.29
N GLN A 38 10.40 -7.89 7.52
CA GLN A 38 11.21 -8.70 8.42
C GLN A 38 10.32 -9.55 9.30
N MET A 39 10.72 -10.80 9.56
CA MET A 39 10.03 -11.69 10.47
C MET A 39 10.65 -11.64 11.87
N PHE A 40 9.80 -11.80 12.88
CA PHE A 40 10.15 -11.76 14.28
C PHE A 40 9.49 -12.94 15.00
N GLU A 41 10.12 -13.43 16.07
CA GLU A 41 9.58 -14.53 16.86
C GLU A 41 8.27 -14.12 17.55
N ASN A 42 8.18 -12.89 18.06
CA ASN A 42 6.98 -12.46 18.78
C ASN A 42 6.82 -10.93 18.79
N ILE A 43 5.84 -10.45 19.54
CA ILE A 43 5.62 -9.05 19.90
C ILE A 43 5.62 -8.87 21.42
N ASP A 44 6.07 -7.72 21.92
CA ASP A 44 5.99 -7.39 23.35
C ASP A 44 4.59 -6.88 23.77
N GLN A 45 4.43 -6.49 25.04
CA GLN A 45 3.16 -5.97 25.56
C GLN A 45 2.71 -4.65 24.92
N ALA A 46 3.63 -3.86 24.36
CA ALA A 46 3.34 -2.66 23.57
C ALA A 46 3.08 -2.99 22.08
N ALA A 47 3.30 -4.24 21.69
CA ALA A 47 3.42 -4.80 20.35
C ALA A 47 4.55 -4.25 19.49
N ASN A 48 5.68 -3.97 20.11
CA ASN A 48 6.92 -3.92 19.35
C ASN A 48 7.32 -5.35 18.98
N PRO A 49 7.74 -5.59 17.72
CA PRO A 49 8.27 -6.88 17.34
C PRO A 49 9.57 -7.15 18.10
N ILE A 50 9.73 -8.37 18.62
CA ILE A 50 10.88 -8.80 19.42
C ILE A 50 11.52 -10.04 18.81
N HIS A 51 12.85 -10.07 18.90
CA HIS A 51 13.74 -11.11 18.36
C HIS A 51 13.55 -11.34 16.85
N PRO A 52 14.36 -10.72 16.00
CA PRO A 52 14.29 -10.99 14.57
C PRO A 52 14.62 -12.45 14.30
N LEU A 53 13.80 -13.12 13.48
CA LEU A 53 14.08 -14.47 12.99
C LEU A 53 15.34 -14.41 12.12
N GLN A 54 16.33 -15.24 12.44
CA GLN A 54 17.59 -15.36 11.72
C GLN A 54 17.65 -16.68 10.93
N GLY A 55 18.55 -16.76 9.94
CA GLY A 55 18.72 -17.92 9.06
C GLY A 55 17.90 -17.84 7.77
N ASP A 56 17.89 -18.95 7.02
CA ASP A 56 17.29 -19.03 5.67
C ASP A 56 15.84 -18.55 5.62
N ASP A 57 15.03 -18.86 6.64
CA ASP A 57 13.64 -18.42 6.74
C ASP A 57 13.52 -16.89 6.85
N GLY A 58 14.39 -16.26 7.64
CA GLY A 58 14.48 -14.81 7.76
C GLY A 58 14.89 -14.14 6.45
N GLU A 59 15.84 -14.74 5.72
CA GLU A 59 16.30 -14.24 4.42
C GLU A 59 15.24 -14.38 3.32
N TYR A 60 14.51 -15.51 3.27
CA TYR A 60 13.50 -15.80 2.25
C TYR A 60 12.32 -14.81 2.23
N PHE A 61 11.96 -14.29 3.41
CA PHE A 61 10.87 -13.32 3.57
C PHE A 61 11.34 -11.89 3.84
N SER A 62 12.64 -11.68 4.08
CA SER A 62 13.21 -10.33 4.19
C SER A 62 13.42 -9.69 2.81
N GLY A 63 12.34 -9.14 2.28
CA GLY A 63 12.37 -8.34 1.07
C GLY A 63 12.71 -6.89 1.38
N SER A 64 13.68 -6.31 0.67
CA SER A 64 13.76 -4.85 0.51
C SER A 64 13.50 -4.52 -0.95
N ARG A 65 12.48 -3.69 -1.19
CA ARG A 65 12.14 -3.20 -2.53
C ARG A 65 12.18 -1.68 -2.53
N THR A 66 12.70 -1.13 -3.61
CA THR A 66 12.60 0.31 -3.85
C THR A 66 11.64 0.51 -5.00
N LEU A 67 10.60 1.28 -4.73
CA LEU A 67 9.61 1.69 -5.70
C LEU A 67 9.77 3.17 -5.99
N TYR A 68 9.44 3.57 -7.20
CA TYR A 68 9.33 4.98 -7.57
C TYR A 68 7.87 5.34 -7.73
N LEU A 69 7.47 6.48 -7.20
CA LEU A 69 6.11 6.99 -7.27
C LEU A 69 6.12 8.32 -8.01
N TYR A 70 5.20 8.47 -8.96
CA TYR A 70 4.94 9.73 -9.65
C TYR A 70 3.44 9.84 -9.94
N ASP A 71 2.79 10.84 -9.33
CA ASP A 71 1.34 11.01 -9.26
C ASP A 71 0.64 9.72 -8.81
N SER A 72 -0.20 9.11 -9.64
CA SER A 72 -0.91 7.84 -9.36
C SER A 72 -0.22 6.61 -9.95
N PHE A 73 1.01 6.75 -10.44
CA PHE A 73 1.75 5.67 -11.07
C PHE A 73 2.90 5.20 -10.19
N LEU A 74 3.13 3.89 -10.19
CA LEU A 74 4.20 3.25 -9.44
C LEU A 74 5.10 2.46 -10.37
N LEU A 75 6.40 2.50 -10.13
CA LEU A 75 7.36 1.60 -10.75
C LEU A 75 7.97 0.72 -9.66
N ASP A 76 7.79 -0.59 -9.79
CA ASP A 76 8.54 -1.62 -9.05
C ASP A 76 9.70 -2.12 -9.90
N ILE A 77 10.91 -2.06 -9.33
CA ILE A 77 12.11 -2.62 -9.94
C ILE A 77 12.44 -3.89 -9.15
N LEU A 78 12.15 -5.03 -9.76
CA LEU A 78 12.44 -6.32 -9.14
C LEU A 78 13.91 -6.67 -9.35
N VAL A 79 14.62 -6.87 -8.25
CA VAL A 79 16.03 -7.22 -8.23
C VAL A 79 16.17 -8.56 -7.53
N ASN A 80 16.67 -9.57 -8.25
CA ASN A 80 16.99 -10.87 -7.70
C ASN A 80 18.41 -10.83 -7.14
N LYS A 81 18.54 -11.05 -5.84
CA LYS A 81 19.86 -11.23 -5.21
C LYS A 81 20.29 -12.68 -5.39
N ASN A 82 21.47 -12.89 -5.93
CA ASN A 82 22.05 -14.20 -6.13
C ASN A 82 22.98 -14.51 -4.96
N PHE A 83 22.74 -15.64 -4.30
CA PHE A 83 23.60 -16.17 -3.23
C PHE A 83 24.17 -17.52 -3.66
N LYS A 84 25.42 -17.79 -3.28
CA LYS A 84 26.07 -19.08 -3.46
C LYS A 84 26.79 -19.45 -2.16
N ASP A 85 26.46 -20.60 -1.59
CA ASP A 85 27.01 -21.09 -0.31
C ASP A 85 26.89 -20.04 0.82
N GLY A 86 25.73 -19.38 0.91
CA GLY A 86 25.46 -18.33 1.90
C GLY A 86 26.19 -17.00 1.66
N LYS A 87 26.92 -16.84 0.54
CA LYS A 87 27.62 -15.60 0.19
C LYS A 87 26.90 -14.87 -0.93
N TYR A 88 26.75 -13.56 -0.76
CA TYR A 88 26.21 -12.68 -1.79
C TYR A 88 27.15 -12.64 -3.00
N MET A 89 26.62 -13.01 -4.18
CA MET A 89 27.38 -13.07 -5.43
C MET A 89 27.10 -11.87 -6.35
N GLY A 90 25.94 -11.23 -6.19
CA GLY A 90 25.51 -10.12 -7.03
C GLY A 90 23.99 -10.00 -7.07
N SER A 91 23.52 -9.07 -7.88
CA SER A 91 22.11 -8.81 -8.06
C SER A 91 21.78 -8.60 -9.53
N ASP A 92 20.79 -9.32 -10.03
CA ASP A 92 20.28 -9.16 -11.39
C ASP A 92 18.91 -8.47 -11.34
N THR A 93 18.74 -7.40 -12.10
CA THR A 93 17.41 -6.80 -12.27
C THR A 93 16.57 -7.75 -13.12
N SER A 94 15.52 -8.31 -12.52
CA SER A 94 14.72 -9.35 -13.14
C SER A 94 13.60 -8.78 -14.01
N THR A 95 12.95 -7.69 -13.59
CA THR A 95 11.89 -7.05 -14.37
C THR A 95 11.50 -5.66 -13.85
N TYR A 96 10.77 -4.90 -14.66
CA TYR A 96 10.25 -3.57 -14.35
C TYR A 96 8.74 -3.58 -14.47
N ILE A 97 8.03 -3.42 -13.36
CA ILE A 97 6.57 -3.47 -13.34
C ILE A 97 6.03 -2.08 -13.07
N PHE A 98 5.28 -1.55 -14.03
CA PHE A 98 4.66 -0.25 -13.98
C PHE A 98 3.17 -0.40 -13.67
N TYR A 99 2.69 0.30 -12.64
CA TYR A 99 1.31 0.20 -12.17
C TYR A 99 0.58 1.53 -12.35
N ASP A 100 -0.66 1.42 -12.84
CA ASP A 100 -1.68 2.47 -12.70
C ASP A 100 -2.51 2.12 -11.46
N LEU A 101 -2.24 2.83 -10.36
CA LEU A 101 -2.87 2.56 -9.07
C LEU A 101 -4.34 2.98 -9.05
N GLY A 102 -4.71 3.99 -9.85
CA GLY A 102 -6.10 4.46 -9.95
C GLY A 102 -6.98 3.47 -10.72
N ARG A 103 -6.45 2.90 -11.81
CA ARG A 103 -7.18 1.93 -12.65
C ARG A 103 -6.93 0.47 -12.28
N GLN A 104 -6.06 0.21 -11.30
CA GLN A 104 -5.70 -1.13 -10.83
C GLN A 104 -5.16 -2.02 -11.96
N ARG A 105 -4.27 -1.46 -12.80
CA ARG A 105 -3.64 -2.14 -13.95
C ARG A 105 -2.13 -2.16 -13.79
N PHE A 106 -1.48 -3.08 -14.48
CA PHE A 106 -0.02 -3.09 -14.59
C PHE A 106 0.45 -3.44 -16.00
N ILE A 107 1.65 -2.99 -16.33
CA ILE A 107 2.42 -3.38 -17.50
C ILE A 107 3.83 -3.74 -17.02
N GLU A 108 4.32 -4.89 -17.45
CA GLU A 108 5.68 -5.36 -17.23
C GLU A 108 6.53 -5.05 -18.46
N PHE A 109 7.72 -4.49 -18.23
CA PHE A 109 8.68 -4.08 -19.25
C PHE A 109 10.01 -4.80 -19.09
N ASP A 110 10.68 -5.04 -20.21
CA ASP A 110 11.96 -5.76 -20.25
C ASP A 110 13.17 -4.92 -19.82
N LYS A 111 13.06 -3.59 -19.82
CA LYS A 111 14.14 -2.67 -19.42
C LYS A 111 13.61 -1.33 -18.93
N LEU A 112 14.44 -0.58 -18.20
CA LEU A 112 14.13 0.78 -17.76
C LEU A 112 14.39 1.79 -18.88
N SER A 113 13.46 1.92 -19.82
CA SER A 113 13.55 2.87 -20.94
C SER A 113 12.17 3.21 -21.49
N VAL A 114 11.99 4.44 -21.98
CA VAL A 114 10.75 4.90 -22.62
C VAL A 114 10.28 3.93 -23.73
N ASN A 115 11.24 3.36 -24.48
CA ASN A 115 10.98 2.46 -25.60
C ASN A 115 11.07 0.97 -25.22
N ALA A 116 10.92 0.64 -23.93
CA ALA A 116 10.90 -0.74 -23.49
C ALA A 116 9.76 -1.53 -24.14
N ARG A 117 10.01 -2.83 -24.32
CA ARG A 117 9.02 -3.75 -24.87
C ARG A 117 8.12 -4.23 -23.74
N ILE A 118 6.82 -4.29 -24.02
CA ILE A 118 5.85 -4.89 -23.09
C ILE A 118 6.09 -6.40 -23.07
N VAL A 119 6.36 -6.93 -21.89
CA VAL A 119 6.52 -8.36 -21.62
C VAL A 119 5.17 -8.97 -21.26
N LYS A 120 4.45 -8.31 -20.35
CA LYS A 120 3.13 -8.73 -19.85
C LYS A 120 2.31 -7.49 -19.50
N GLN A 121 1.00 -7.59 -19.54
CA GLN A 121 0.09 -6.57 -19.01
C GLN A 121 -1.15 -7.23 -18.44
N GLY A 122 -1.82 -6.57 -17.48
CA GLY A 122 -3.00 -7.12 -16.87
C GLY A 122 -3.60 -6.25 -15.77
N PHE A 123 -4.50 -6.87 -15.01
CA PHE A 123 -5.11 -6.25 -13.83
C PHE A 123 -4.33 -6.64 -12.58
N MET A 124 -4.13 -5.67 -11.69
CA MET A 124 -3.40 -5.86 -10.44
C MET A 124 -4.03 -6.95 -9.57
N GLU A 125 -5.36 -7.10 -9.58
CA GLU A 125 -6.06 -8.10 -8.78
C GLU A 125 -5.91 -9.56 -9.25
N LYS A 126 -5.40 -9.78 -10.48
CA LYS A 126 -5.25 -11.11 -11.07
C LYS A 126 -3.79 -11.51 -11.18
N ASP A 127 -3.00 -10.65 -11.80
CA ASP A 127 -1.69 -11.00 -12.34
C ASP A 127 -0.54 -10.11 -11.84
N GLY A 128 -0.86 -9.03 -11.13
CA GLY A 128 0.15 -8.11 -10.60
C GLY A 128 0.87 -8.67 -9.38
N SER A 129 2.04 -8.14 -9.06
CA SER A 129 2.79 -8.54 -7.85
C SER A 129 2.07 -8.23 -6.54
N PHE A 130 0.99 -7.45 -6.59
CA PHE A 130 0.08 -7.17 -5.48
C PHE A 130 -1.27 -7.93 -5.58
N SER A 131 -1.41 -8.90 -6.49
CA SER A 131 -2.66 -9.65 -6.67
C SER A 131 -2.89 -10.62 -5.51
N LYS A 132 -4.09 -10.53 -4.89
CA LYS A 132 -4.91 -11.51 -4.10
C LYS A 132 -4.24 -12.69 -3.37
N ALA A 133 -2.94 -12.68 -3.16
CA ALA A 133 -2.24 -13.65 -2.35
C ALA A 133 -2.28 -13.10 -0.91
N ALA A 134 -2.65 -13.96 0.06
CA ALA A 134 -2.85 -13.56 1.46
C ALA A 134 -1.58 -12.95 2.09
N ASN A 135 -0.41 -13.20 1.50
CA ASN A 135 0.87 -12.57 1.85
C ASN A 135 1.00 -11.12 1.39
N VAL A 136 0.13 -10.60 0.51
CA VAL A 136 0.27 -9.25 -0.08
C VAL A 136 -0.92 -8.32 0.20
N ASP A 137 -2.17 -8.80 0.21
CA ASP A 137 -3.30 -8.06 0.81
C ASP A 137 -3.82 -8.81 2.06
N PRO A 138 -3.32 -8.46 3.25
CA PRO A 138 -3.65 -9.16 4.48
C PRO A 138 -5.09 -8.93 4.96
N MET A 139 -5.84 -8.04 4.29
CA MET A 139 -7.24 -7.78 4.58
C MET A 139 -8.19 -8.56 3.66
N ASN A 140 -7.67 -9.26 2.66
CA ASN A 140 -8.51 -10.00 1.72
C ASN A 140 -9.35 -11.05 2.47
N GLY A 141 -10.67 -11.01 2.29
CA GLY A 141 -11.62 -11.88 2.98
C GLY A 141 -12.00 -11.44 4.41
N ILE A 142 -11.43 -10.35 4.94
CA ILE A 142 -11.76 -9.86 6.28
C ILE A 142 -12.86 -8.79 6.23
N SER A 143 -13.96 -9.05 6.94
CA SER A 143 -15.15 -8.20 6.94
C SER A 143 -14.96 -6.83 7.59
N ASP A 144 -15.85 -5.89 7.23
CA ASP A 144 -15.76 -4.48 7.62
C ASP A 144 -15.94 -4.19 9.12
N SER A 145 -16.85 -4.90 9.74
CA SER A 145 -17.19 -4.78 11.17
C SER A 145 -16.08 -5.21 12.13
N ILE A 146 -15.02 -5.85 11.63
CA ILE A 146 -14.00 -6.48 12.46
C ILE A 146 -12.84 -5.53 12.76
N LEU A 147 -12.80 -4.29 12.25
CA LEU A 147 -11.73 -3.35 12.61
C LEU A 147 -12.16 -2.29 13.63
N ARG A 148 -11.23 -1.95 14.53
CA ARG A 148 -11.31 -0.80 15.44
C ARG A 148 -10.12 0.12 15.18
N PHE A 149 -10.42 1.41 15.11
CA PHE A 149 -9.43 2.46 14.90
C PHE A 149 -9.20 3.22 16.21
N THR A 150 -7.95 3.54 16.52
CA THR A 150 -7.58 4.28 17.72
C THR A 150 -6.45 5.25 17.40
N ASP A 151 -6.67 6.53 17.65
CA ASP A 151 -5.63 7.53 17.50
C ASP A 151 -4.68 7.50 18.71
N THR A 152 -3.39 7.62 18.44
CA THR A 152 -2.33 7.55 19.44
C THR A 152 -1.13 8.41 19.03
N VAL A 153 -0.12 8.47 19.89
CA VAL A 153 1.15 9.14 19.63
C VAL A 153 2.27 8.12 19.78
N ILE A 154 3.08 7.95 18.73
CA ILE A 154 4.25 7.06 18.72
C ILE A 154 5.43 7.88 18.23
N ASN A 155 6.50 7.94 19.02
CA ASN A 155 7.70 8.75 18.71
C ASN A 155 7.35 10.19 18.32
N ASP A 156 6.51 10.84 19.14
CA ASP A 156 6.02 12.21 18.96
C ASP A 156 5.22 12.48 17.67
N ARG A 157 4.82 11.43 16.95
CA ARG A 157 3.96 11.53 15.76
C ARG A 157 2.56 11.02 16.06
N LYS A 158 1.56 11.73 15.55
CA LYS A 158 0.16 11.26 15.58
C LYS A 158 0.03 10.07 14.64
N ILE A 159 -0.46 8.96 15.15
CA ILE A 159 -0.66 7.72 14.39
C ILE A 159 -2.08 7.22 14.65
N THR A 160 -2.77 6.80 13.60
CA THR A 160 -4.00 6.03 13.73
C THR A 160 -3.65 4.55 13.67
N LEU A 161 -4.05 3.78 14.69
CA LEU A 161 -3.88 2.34 14.72
C LEU A 161 -5.17 1.64 14.33
N ALA A 162 -5.11 0.71 13.38
CA ALA A 162 -6.19 -0.23 13.09
C ALA A 162 -5.88 -1.61 13.70
N ARG A 163 -6.85 -2.18 14.40
CA ARG A 163 -6.77 -3.50 15.07
C ARG A 163 -8.03 -4.31 14.82
N PHE A 164 -7.94 -5.63 14.85
CA PHE A 164 -9.14 -6.47 14.78
C PHE A 164 -9.93 -6.46 16.09
N SER A 165 -11.26 -6.60 16.00
CA SER A 165 -12.16 -6.77 17.13
C SER A 165 -12.18 -8.26 17.51
N MET A 166 -11.94 -8.56 18.79
CA MET A 166 -11.80 -9.92 19.31
C MET A 166 -13.10 -10.73 19.38
N GLN A 167 -14.09 -10.46 18.54
CA GLN A 167 -15.38 -11.16 18.60
C GLN A 167 -15.35 -12.54 17.93
N ASP A 168 -14.34 -12.84 17.11
CA ASP A 168 -14.18 -14.13 16.44
C ASP A 168 -13.06 -14.94 17.10
N THR A 169 -13.44 -15.98 17.85
CA THR A 169 -12.52 -16.81 18.64
C THR A 169 -11.69 -17.76 17.79
N ALA A 170 -12.08 -18.02 16.54
CA ALA A 170 -11.37 -18.94 15.64
C ALA A 170 -9.97 -18.43 15.24
N PHE A 171 -9.71 -17.13 15.41
CA PHE A 171 -8.46 -16.47 15.01
C PHE A 171 -7.89 -15.55 16.10
N GLN A 172 -8.17 -15.84 17.37
CA GLN A 172 -7.81 -14.96 18.49
C GLN A 172 -6.32 -14.58 18.53
N ASP A 173 -5.43 -15.53 18.26
CA ASP A 173 -3.98 -15.30 18.18
C ASP A 173 -3.56 -14.48 16.96
N TYR A 174 -4.32 -14.56 15.87
CA TYR A 174 -4.11 -13.73 14.68
C TYR A 174 -4.57 -12.28 14.95
N VAL A 175 -5.80 -12.15 15.44
CA VAL A 175 -6.50 -10.89 15.74
C VAL A 175 -5.77 -10.07 16.81
N SER A 176 -5.21 -10.73 17.83
CA SER A 176 -4.50 -10.04 18.93
C SER A 176 -3.17 -9.42 18.52
N ARG A 177 -2.52 -9.96 17.48
CA ARG A 177 -1.17 -9.54 17.06
C ARG A 177 -1.17 -8.71 15.78
N ALA A 178 -2.23 -8.77 14.98
CA ALA A 178 -2.32 -8.00 13.75
C ALA A 178 -2.62 -6.51 14.00
N ARG A 179 -1.77 -5.63 13.45
CA ARG A 179 -1.88 -4.17 13.60
C ARG A 179 -1.48 -3.46 12.32
N PHE A 180 -2.16 -2.36 12.03
CA PHE A 180 -1.82 -1.45 10.93
C PHE A 180 -1.61 -0.04 11.47
N PHE A 181 -0.52 0.60 11.04
CA PHE A 181 -0.10 1.92 11.49
C PHE A 181 -0.28 2.89 10.33
N ILE A 182 -1.14 3.87 10.54
CA ILE A 182 -1.59 4.83 9.54
C ILE A 182 -1.05 6.21 9.93
N ASP A 183 -0.42 6.87 8.97
CA ASP A 183 0.02 8.25 9.08
C ASP A 183 -1.16 9.17 8.66
N PRO A 184 -1.79 9.89 9.61
CA PRO A 184 -2.93 10.75 9.30
C PRO A 184 -2.53 12.03 8.57
N GLU A 185 -1.24 12.38 8.50
CA GLU A 185 -0.75 13.59 7.82
C GLU A 185 -0.62 13.37 6.31
N ILE A 186 -0.42 12.13 5.86
CA ILE A 186 -0.30 11.77 4.45
C ILE A 186 -1.67 11.30 3.94
N ILE A 187 -2.45 12.26 3.44
CA ILE A 187 -3.79 12.04 2.89
C ILE A 187 -3.76 11.68 1.41
N ASN A 188 -4.73 10.92 0.92
CA ASN A 188 -4.91 10.57 -0.50
C ASN A 188 -3.70 9.84 -1.14
N PHE A 189 -2.98 9.02 -0.38
CA PHE A 189 -1.82 8.31 -0.89
C PHE A 189 -2.23 7.27 -1.95
N PRO A 190 -1.55 7.24 -3.12
CA PRO A 190 -2.00 6.43 -4.24
C PRO A 190 -1.64 4.95 -4.08
N LEU A 191 -0.56 4.61 -3.35
CA LEU A 191 -0.16 3.23 -3.14
C LEU A 191 -1.11 2.55 -2.15
N GLN A 192 -1.79 1.51 -2.60
CA GLN A 192 -2.71 0.72 -1.77
C GLN A 192 -2.22 -0.72 -1.72
N ILE A 193 -1.55 -1.10 -0.61
CA ILE A 193 -1.19 -2.50 -0.35
C ILE A 193 -2.44 -3.31 0.03
N SER A 194 -3.41 -2.64 0.65
CA SER A 194 -4.74 -3.17 0.89
C SER A 194 -5.79 -2.15 0.49
N TYR A 195 -6.58 -2.48 -0.53
CA TYR A 195 -7.68 -1.64 -1.00
C TYR A 195 -8.76 -1.50 0.08
N ILE A 196 -9.02 -2.58 0.82
CA ILE A 196 -9.98 -2.61 1.92
C ILE A 196 -9.54 -1.65 3.02
N LEU A 197 -8.28 -1.76 3.46
CA LEU A 197 -7.76 -0.87 4.49
C LEU A 197 -7.73 0.57 4.02
N SER A 198 -7.21 0.84 2.82
CA SER A 198 -7.09 2.19 2.24
C SER A 198 -8.44 2.91 2.21
N LYS A 199 -9.52 2.25 1.76
CA LYS A 199 -10.86 2.82 1.78
C LYS A 199 -11.32 3.22 3.17
N ARG A 200 -11.12 2.35 4.17
CA ARG A 200 -11.60 2.58 5.53
C ARG A 200 -10.86 3.70 6.23
N VAL A 201 -9.58 3.87 5.89
CA VAL A 201 -8.77 4.98 6.40
C VAL A 201 -8.85 6.21 5.51
N ASN A 202 -9.87 6.33 4.65
CA ASN A 202 -10.05 7.46 3.74
C ASN A 202 -8.79 7.82 2.93
N HIS A 203 -8.13 6.80 2.38
CA HIS A 203 -6.92 6.89 1.58
C HIS A 203 -5.71 7.50 2.30
N LEU A 204 -5.66 7.42 3.63
CA LEU A 204 -4.45 7.69 4.41
C LEU A 204 -3.35 6.64 4.13
N PHE A 205 -2.11 7.04 4.38
CA PHE A 205 -0.94 6.19 4.16
C PHE A 205 -0.73 5.18 5.29
N VAL A 206 -0.71 3.89 4.94
CA VAL A 206 -0.34 2.80 5.87
C VAL A 206 1.18 2.60 5.76
N TYR A 207 1.93 3.10 6.73
CA TYR A 207 3.39 3.07 6.69
C TYR A 207 3.99 1.83 7.37
N LYS A 208 3.20 1.10 8.17
CA LYS A 208 3.66 -0.14 8.80
C LYS A 208 2.51 -1.11 9.01
N MET A 209 2.79 -2.38 8.80
CA MET A 209 1.89 -3.50 9.03
C MET A 209 2.59 -4.55 9.88
N GLN A 210 1.83 -5.16 10.81
CA GLN A 210 2.27 -6.27 11.64
C GLN A 210 1.23 -7.36 11.51
N LEU A 211 1.66 -8.57 11.13
CA LEU A 211 0.77 -9.68 10.87
C LEU A 211 1.41 -10.98 11.36
N PRO A 212 0.70 -11.78 12.15
CA PRO A 212 1.20 -13.10 12.52
C PRO A 212 1.20 -14.02 11.30
N MET A 213 2.21 -14.87 11.24
CA MET A 213 2.29 -15.93 10.23
C MET A 213 1.15 -16.94 10.43
N PRO A 214 0.71 -17.66 9.37
CA PRO A 214 -0.39 -18.63 9.47
C PRO A 214 -0.16 -19.75 10.51
N ASP A 215 1.09 -20.09 10.78
CA ASP A 215 1.47 -21.08 11.80
C ASP A 215 1.44 -20.53 13.24
N GLY A 216 1.22 -19.22 13.39
CA GLY A 216 1.16 -18.51 14.66
C GLY A 216 2.50 -18.35 15.38
N LYS A 217 3.61 -18.83 14.82
CA LYS A 217 4.93 -18.88 15.49
C LYS A 217 5.77 -17.64 15.31
N ALA A 218 5.41 -16.80 14.34
CA ALA A 218 6.17 -15.61 13.97
C ALA A 218 5.22 -14.45 13.66
N VAL A 219 5.79 -13.26 13.62
CA VAL A 219 5.12 -12.03 13.17
C VAL A 219 5.94 -11.42 12.06
N MET A 220 5.32 -11.23 10.90
CA MET A 220 5.88 -10.46 9.81
C MET A 220 5.57 -8.97 10.03
N VAL A 221 6.60 -8.15 9.95
CA VAL A 221 6.48 -6.70 9.99
C VAL A 221 6.93 -6.14 8.66
N THR A 222 6.06 -5.38 8.01
CA THR A 222 6.34 -4.69 6.75
C THR A 222 6.26 -3.20 6.95
N GLU A 223 7.34 -2.48 6.67
CA GLU A 223 7.45 -1.04 6.76
C GLU A 223 7.54 -0.42 5.36
N PHE A 224 6.80 0.67 5.15
CA PHE A 224 6.80 1.50 3.95
C PHE A 224 7.35 2.86 4.32
N ARG A 225 8.52 3.17 3.78
CA ARG A 225 9.21 4.43 4.02
C ARG A 225 9.08 5.28 2.76
N TYR A 226 8.07 6.15 2.75
CA TYR A 226 7.91 7.15 1.70
C TYR A 226 8.88 8.31 1.92
N LYS A 227 9.72 8.57 0.92
CA LYS A 227 10.65 9.69 0.87
C LYS A 227 10.21 10.62 -0.27
N PRO A 228 9.48 11.72 0.04
CA PRO A 228 9.08 12.67 -0.98
C PRO A 228 10.33 13.33 -1.57
N ALA A 229 10.49 13.24 -2.88
CA ALA A 229 11.63 13.80 -3.60
C ALA A 229 11.29 13.91 -5.08
N LYS A 230 11.72 14.99 -5.72
CA LYS A 230 11.60 15.10 -7.17
C LYS A 230 12.42 14.01 -7.84
N LEU A 231 11.82 13.28 -8.77
CA LEU A 231 12.50 12.32 -9.62
C LEU A 231 13.34 13.06 -10.67
N ASP A 232 14.39 12.41 -11.16
CA ASP A 232 15.18 12.96 -12.26
C ASP A 232 14.37 12.97 -13.57
N ASP A 233 14.79 13.81 -14.52
CA ASP A 233 14.07 14.01 -15.78
C ASP A 233 13.99 12.72 -16.63
N THR A 234 14.93 11.79 -16.46
CA THR A 234 14.92 10.49 -17.16
C THR A 234 13.78 9.63 -16.62
N MET A 235 13.67 9.52 -15.30
CA MET A 235 12.58 8.82 -14.64
C MET A 235 11.23 9.44 -14.99
N ILE A 236 11.09 10.77 -14.92
CA ILE A 236 9.84 11.47 -15.30
C ILE A 236 9.48 11.18 -16.76
N SER A 237 10.46 11.17 -17.67
CA SER A 237 10.25 10.82 -19.07
C SER A 237 9.74 9.38 -19.24
N ILE A 238 10.30 8.43 -18.48
CA ILE A 238 9.84 7.04 -18.46
C ILE A 238 8.40 6.94 -17.97
N PHE A 239 8.07 7.57 -16.83
CA PHE A 239 6.70 7.60 -16.30
C PHE A 239 5.70 8.12 -17.33
N LYS A 240 5.97 9.28 -17.93
CA LYS A 240 5.09 9.89 -18.94
C LYS A 240 5.01 9.07 -20.23
N GLY A 241 6.09 8.41 -20.61
CA GLY A 241 6.15 7.54 -21.78
C GLY A 241 5.32 6.27 -21.57
N TRP A 242 5.46 5.64 -20.41
CA TRP A 242 4.78 4.41 -20.06
C TRP A 242 3.31 4.62 -19.67
N GLU A 243 2.95 5.76 -19.06
CA GLU A 243 1.56 6.15 -18.80
C GLU A 243 0.70 6.04 -20.07
N LYS A 244 1.22 6.55 -21.20
CA LYS A 244 0.51 6.50 -22.49
C LYS A 244 0.25 5.08 -22.98
N ARG A 245 1.08 4.11 -22.57
CA ARG A 245 0.93 2.70 -22.97
C ARG A 245 -0.30 2.05 -22.32
N PHE A 246 -0.82 2.59 -21.21
CA PHE A 246 -2.08 2.13 -20.63
C PHE A 246 -3.31 2.53 -21.46
N ALA A 247 -3.20 3.48 -22.39
CA ALA A 247 -4.28 3.81 -23.32
C ALA A 247 -4.47 2.72 -24.38
N ASP A 248 -3.44 1.92 -24.65
CA ASP A 248 -3.46 0.81 -25.59
C ASP A 248 -4.01 -0.50 -24.95
N PHE A 249 -4.46 -0.43 -23.68
CA PHE A 249 -5.00 -1.53 -22.86
C PHE A 249 -6.52 -1.51 -22.72
#